data_AF-A0A7S2NTM7-F1
#
_entry.id   AF-A0A7S2NTM7-F1
#
_cell.length_a   1.000
_cell.length_b   1.000
_cell.length_c   1.000
_cell.angle_alpha   90.00
_cell.angle_beta   90.00
_cell.angle_gamma   90.00
#
_symmetry.space_group_name_H-M   'P 1'
#
loop_
_entity.id
_entity.type
_entity.pdbx_description
1 polymer ?
#
loop_
_entity_poly.entity_id
_entity_poly.type
_entity_poly.pdbx_seq_one_letter_code
_entity_poly.pdbx_strand_id
1 'polypeptide(L)'
;QAFGFGAHTTTTTHVHRSTVSTEIRAIERGDGMSGGGGVPMPKSKEKAKDKANDENNNEDDGLVRPKVGAEMPDGRPSWFRVPAPSLKEDSRYSKVKDSLQNLSLNTVCEEAQCPNIGECWNGGTGTIMLLGDTCTRGCMFCAVNTSQTPPPPDPFEPFKTAEAVSEWGVDYIVLTSVDRDDSE
;
A
#
# COMPACT_ATOMS: atom_id res chain seq x y z
N GLN A 1 25.23 -46.37 -56.39
CA GLN A 1 23.95 -45.67 -56.59
C GLN A 1 23.20 -45.69 -55.26
N ALA A 2 22.59 -44.55 -54.91
CA ALA A 2 21.67 -44.29 -53.79
C ALA A 2 22.19 -44.36 -52.34
N PHE A 3 22.46 -43.17 -51.78
CA PHE A 3 22.46 -42.87 -50.35
C PHE A 3 21.02 -42.92 -49.81
N GLY A 4 20.81 -43.62 -48.68
CA GLY A 4 19.53 -43.63 -47.95
C GLY A 4 19.61 -42.77 -46.69
N PHE A 5 18.90 -41.64 -46.71
CA PHE A 5 18.67 -40.76 -45.56
C PHE A 5 17.70 -41.42 -44.57
N GLY A 6 18.10 -41.54 -43.29
CA GLY A 6 17.22 -41.89 -42.17
C GLY A 6 17.07 -40.69 -41.26
N ALA A 7 15.84 -40.17 -41.15
CA ALA A 7 15.50 -38.91 -40.52
C ALA A 7 15.68 -38.91 -38.99
N HIS A 8 16.33 -37.87 -38.46
CA HIS A 8 16.24 -37.47 -37.07
C HIS A 8 14.86 -36.84 -36.81
N THR A 9 14.07 -37.41 -35.91
CA THR A 9 12.86 -36.79 -35.38
C THR A 9 13.25 -35.74 -34.34
N THR A 10 13.27 -34.47 -34.75
CA THR A 10 13.38 -33.33 -33.83
C THR A 10 11.98 -33.00 -33.33
N THR A 11 11.68 -33.34 -32.07
CA THR A 11 10.45 -32.93 -31.41
C THR A 11 10.56 -31.44 -31.07
N THR A 12 9.95 -30.58 -31.88
CA THR A 12 9.78 -29.16 -31.56
C THR A 12 8.65 -29.01 -30.55
N THR A 13 9.01 -28.82 -29.28
CA THR A 13 8.08 -28.33 -28.24
C THR A 13 7.76 -26.86 -28.52
N HIS A 14 6.54 -26.58 -28.98
CA HIS A 14 6.02 -25.22 -29.06
C HIS A 14 5.70 -24.71 -27.64
N VAL A 15 6.57 -23.85 -27.10
CA VAL A 15 6.26 -23.04 -25.92
C VAL A 15 5.35 -21.90 -26.38
N HIS A 16 4.07 -21.99 -26.07
CA HIS A 16 3.12 -20.91 -26.32
C HIS A 16 3.34 -19.83 -25.25
N ARG A 17 4.23 -18.87 -25.54
CA ARG A 17 4.43 -17.68 -24.70
C ARG A 17 3.27 -16.72 -24.95
N SER A 18 2.22 -16.83 -24.15
CA SER A 18 1.18 -15.80 -24.08
C SER A 18 1.78 -14.54 -23.47
N THR A 19 2.21 -13.60 -24.31
CA THR A 19 2.53 -12.24 -23.88
C THR A 19 1.23 -11.52 -23.58
N VAL A 20 0.79 -11.53 -22.32
CA VAL A 20 -0.21 -10.57 -21.84
C VAL A 20 0.52 -9.23 -21.70
N SER A 21 0.32 -8.35 -22.67
CA SER A 21 0.86 -6.99 -22.64
C SER A 21 0.02 -6.16 -21.69
N THR A 22 0.43 -6.08 -20.42
CA THR A 22 -0.14 -5.11 -19.49
C THR A 22 0.49 -3.75 -19.80
N GLU A 23 -0.24 -2.87 -20.49
CA GLU A 23 0.18 -1.47 -20.65
C GLU A 23 0.08 -0.75 -19.31
N ILE A 24 1.23 -0.50 -18.67
CA ILE A 24 1.35 0.43 -17.55
C ILE A 24 1.27 1.84 -18.14
N ARG A 25 0.12 2.52 -18.00
CA ARG A 25 0.02 3.96 -18.29
C ARG A 25 0.55 4.74 -17.08
N ALA A 26 1.74 5.31 -17.23
CA ALA A 26 2.26 6.32 -16.32
C ALA A 26 1.46 7.62 -16.48
N ILE A 27 0.98 8.18 -15.36
CA ILE A 27 0.41 9.54 -15.31
C ILE A 27 1.57 10.49 -15.03
N GLU A 28 1.91 11.34 -16.01
CA GLU A 28 2.93 12.39 -15.84
C GLU A 28 2.43 13.46 -14.86
N ARG A 29 3.21 13.75 -13.82
CA ARG A 29 2.95 14.84 -12.87
C ARG A 29 3.55 16.12 -13.43
N GLY A 30 2.71 17.15 -13.59
CA GLY A 30 3.13 18.51 -13.92
C GLY A 30 3.94 19.15 -12.79
N ASP A 31 4.89 19.98 -13.19
CA ASP A 31 5.87 20.65 -12.34
C ASP A 31 5.26 21.60 -11.30
N GLY A 32 5.87 21.58 -10.11
CA GLY A 32 6.17 22.80 -9.34
C GLY A 32 5.17 23.24 -8.29
N MET A 33 5.47 22.94 -7.02
CA MET A 33 5.12 23.83 -5.91
C MET A 33 6.26 23.82 -4.89
N SER A 34 7.01 24.91 -4.88
CA SER A 34 8.15 25.17 -4.01
C SER A 34 7.74 25.36 -2.53
N GLY A 35 8.48 24.72 -1.64
CA GLY A 35 8.94 25.28 -0.36
C GLY A 35 7.89 25.66 0.69
N GLY A 36 7.70 24.77 1.67
CA GLY A 36 7.06 25.09 2.96
C GLY A 36 7.96 24.61 4.11
N GLY A 37 8.66 25.54 4.75
CA GLY A 37 9.56 25.28 5.86
C GLY A 37 8.85 24.63 7.06
N GLY A 38 9.51 23.63 7.65
CA GLY A 38 9.02 22.92 8.82
C GLY A 38 8.83 23.85 10.03
N VAL A 39 7.64 23.81 10.62
CA VAL A 39 7.36 24.45 11.91
C VAL A 39 7.92 23.54 13.02
N PRO A 40 8.76 24.05 13.94
CA PRO A 40 9.29 23.24 15.02
C PRO A 40 8.19 22.95 16.06
N MET A 41 8.07 21.68 16.46
CA MET A 41 7.21 21.26 17.58
C MET A 41 7.77 21.79 18.92
N PRO A 42 6.93 22.42 19.77
CA PRO A 42 7.38 22.86 21.08
C PRO A 42 7.61 21.66 22.00
N LYS A 43 8.80 21.61 22.60
CA LYS A 43 9.16 20.61 23.61
C LYS A 43 8.41 20.89 24.92
N SER A 44 7.65 19.90 25.35
CA SER A 44 7.27 19.57 26.73
C SER A 44 6.71 20.68 27.64
N LYS A 45 5.44 20.48 28.00
CA LYS A 45 4.81 20.75 29.30
C LYS A 45 4.78 22.22 29.74
N GLU A 46 3.94 23.00 29.07
CA GLU A 46 3.17 24.05 29.72
C GLU A 46 1.71 23.92 29.26
N LYS A 47 0.76 23.96 30.20
CA LYS A 47 -0.67 23.92 29.88
C LYS A 47 -1.05 25.24 29.20
N ALA A 48 -0.82 25.35 27.90
CA ALA A 48 -1.41 26.39 27.09
C ALA A 48 -2.93 26.16 27.05
N LYS A 49 -3.67 27.04 27.74
CA LYS A 49 -5.10 27.21 27.49
C LYS A 49 -5.22 27.86 26.12
N ASP A 50 -5.33 27.05 25.08
CA ASP A 50 -5.72 27.53 23.76
C ASP A 50 -7.19 27.94 23.83
N LYS A 51 -7.43 29.19 24.23
CA LYS A 51 -8.66 29.89 23.85
C LYS A 51 -8.55 30.17 22.36
N ALA A 52 -8.94 29.19 21.54
CA ALA A 52 -9.33 29.49 20.18
C ALA A 52 -10.58 30.37 20.26
N ASN A 53 -10.39 31.66 20.02
CA ASN A 53 -11.49 32.57 19.69
C ASN A 53 -12.05 32.12 18.34
N ASP A 54 -13.07 31.28 18.38
CA ASP A 54 -14.00 31.08 17.28
C ASP A 54 -15.07 32.17 17.35
N GLU A 55 -14.61 33.41 17.19
CA GLU A 55 -15.49 34.52 16.83
C GLU A 55 -15.35 34.66 15.32
N ASN A 56 -16.19 33.99 14.53
CA ASN A 56 -16.95 34.61 13.45
C ASN A 56 -17.79 33.58 12.65
N ASN A 57 -19.10 33.88 12.62
CA ASN A 57 -20.15 33.35 11.76
C ASN A 57 -20.77 31.99 12.15
N ASN A 58 -21.54 32.01 13.25
CA ASN A 58 -22.62 31.05 13.47
C ASN A 58 -23.79 31.35 12.51
N GLU A 59 -23.64 30.99 11.24
CA GLU A 59 -24.83 30.51 10.51
C GLU A 59 -25.09 29.10 11.05
N ASP A 60 -26.15 28.97 11.84
CA ASP A 60 -26.64 27.67 12.30
C ASP A 60 -27.19 26.91 11.08
N ASP A 61 -26.28 26.22 10.39
CA ASP A 61 -26.58 25.31 9.28
C ASP A 61 -27.21 24.00 9.79
N GLY A 62 -27.43 23.86 11.11
CA GLY A 62 -27.95 22.66 11.75
C GLY A 62 -27.00 21.47 11.71
N LEU A 63 -25.75 21.65 11.25
CA LEU A 63 -24.78 20.57 11.13
C LEU A 63 -23.99 20.42 12.43
N VAL A 64 -24.08 19.23 13.03
CA VAL A 64 -23.24 18.87 14.18
C VAL A 64 -21.83 18.60 13.68
N ARG A 65 -20.91 19.55 13.91
CA ARG A 65 -19.49 19.38 13.62
C ARG A 65 -18.78 18.78 14.84
N PRO A 66 -18.11 17.62 14.71
CA PRO A 66 -17.33 17.06 15.82
C PRO A 66 -16.23 18.04 16.23
N LYS A 67 -16.15 18.36 17.53
CA LYS A 67 -15.03 19.14 18.07
C LYS A 67 -13.81 18.24 18.27
N VAL A 68 -12.67 18.65 17.71
CA VAL A 68 -11.38 18.02 17.99
C VAL A 68 -11.11 18.10 19.50
N GLY A 69 -10.87 16.96 20.15
CA GLY A 69 -10.63 16.87 21.60
C GLY A 69 -11.86 16.57 22.46
N ALA A 70 -13.03 16.33 21.87
CA ALA A 70 -14.16 15.74 22.59
C ALA A 70 -13.82 14.30 23.05
N GLU A 71 -14.40 13.89 24.18
CA GLU A 71 -14.21 12.54 24.71
C GLU A 71 -14.78 11.52 23.71
N MET A 72 -13.94 10.60 23.27
CA MET A 72 -14.33 9.57 22.30
C MET A 72 -15.29 8.58 22.96
N PRO A 73 -16.40 8.19 22.30
CA PRO A 73 -17.30 7.18 22.84
C PRO A 73 -16.58 5.85 23.05
N ASP A 74 -16.99 5.11 24.09
CA ASP A 74 -16.39 3.83 24.46
C ASP A 74 -16.58 2.79 23.35
N GLY A 75 -15.48 2.49 22.67
CA GLY A 75 -15.40 1.47 21.64
C GLY A 75 -15.97 1.87 20.27
N ARG A 76 -15.67 1.05 19.27
CA ARG A 76 -16.20 1.25 17.90
C ARG A 76 -17.66 0.79 17.84
N PRO A 77 -18.55 1.51 17.13
CA PRO A 77 -19.93 1.09 16.91
C PRO A 77 -20.04 -0.31 16.30
N SER A 78 -21.15 -1.01 16.53
CA SER A 78 -21.36 -2.38 16.04
C SER A 78 -21.29 -2.48 14.51
N TRP A 79 -21.77 -1.48 13.80
CA TRP A 79 -21.75 -1.40 12.33
C TRP A 79 -20.37 -1.09 11.73
N PHE A 80 -19.39 -0.69 12.55
CA PHE A 80 -18.03 -0.37 12.10
C PHE A 80 -17.07 -1.59 12.10
N ARG A 81 -17.59 -2.80 12.31
CA ARG A 81 -16.81 -4.02 12.39
C ARG A 81 -16.99 -4.85 11.13
N VAL A 82 -15.90 -5.47 10.69
CA VAL A 82 -15.89 -6.40 9.57
C VAL A 82 -15.42 -7.78 10.04
N PRO A 83 -15.81 -8.86 9.34
CA PRO A 83 -15.32 -10.20 9.65
C PRO A 83 -13.81 -10.31 9.45
N ALA A 84 -13.13 -11.07 10.30
CA ALA A 84 -11.72 -11.40 10.09
C ALA A 84 -11.54 -12.30 8.85
N PRO A 85 -10.39 -12.21 8.15
CA PRO A 85 -10.09 -13.09 7.03
C PRO A 85 -10.13 -14.57 7.44
N SER A 86 -10.60 -15.42 6.53
CA SER A 86 -10.56 -16.88 6.73
C SER A 86 -9.10 -17.36 6.64
N LEU A 87 -8.61 -18.01 7.70
CA LEU A 87 -7.25 -18.55 7.78
C LEU A 87 -7.14 -19.98 7.21
N LYS A 88 -7.91 -20.30 6.17
CA LYS A 88 -7.76 -21.58 5.48
C LYS A 88 -6.44 -21.59 4.71
N GLU A 89 -5.66 -22.66 4.85
CA GLU A 89 -4.31 -22.78 4.25
C GLU A 89 -4.34 -22.58 2.72
N ASP A 90 -5.42 -22.98 2.05
CA ASP A 90 -5.61 -22.93 0.60
C ASP A 90 -6.32 -21.68 0.08
N SER A 91 -6.62 -20.70 0.94
CA SER A 91 -7.28 -19.45 0.57
C SER A 91 -6.41 -18.54 -0.30
N ARG A 92 -7.01 -17.57 -1.01
CA ARG A 92 -6.24 -16.52 -1.70
C ARG A 92 -5.52 -15.63 -0.69
N TYR A 93 -6.16 -15.34 0.44
CA TYR A 93 -5.55 -14.58 1.54
C TYR A 93 -4.23 -15.19 2.02
N SER A 94 -4.18 -16.50 2.30
CA SER A 94 -2.94 -17.17 2.73
C SER A 94 -1.86 -17.12 1.66
N LYS A 95 -2.21 -17.36 0.39
CA LYS A 95 -1.24 -17.28 -0.73
C LYS A 95 -0.62 -15.90 -0.89
N VAL A 96 -1.42 -14.84 -0.83
CA VAL A 96 -0.92 -13.46 -0.90
C VAL A 96 -0.03 -13.18 0.29
N LYS A 97 -0.44 -13.56 1.50
CA LYS A 97 0.34 -13.40 2.73
C LYS A 97 1.71 -14.10 2.64
N ASP A 98 1.73 -15.34 2.19
CA ASP A 98 2.95 -16.13 2.06
C ASP A 98 3.88 -15.55 0.99
N SER A 99 3.33 -15.13 -0.15
CA SER A 99 4.10 -14.49 -1.24
C SER A 99 4.75 -13.18 -0.78
N LEU A 100 4.03 -12.34 -0.01
CA LEU A 100 4.60 -11.12 0.58
C LEU A 100 5.80 -11.41 1.49
N GLN A 101 5.67 -12.41 2.36
CA GLN A 101 6.75 -12.82 3.26
C GLN A 101 7.95 -13.38 2.48
N ASN A 102 7.71 -14.23 1.49
CA ASN A 102 8.75 -14.87 0.70
C ASN A 102 9.54 -13.86 -0.15
N LEU A 103 8.84 -12.88 -0.73
CA LEU A 103 9.44 -11.86 -1.59
C LEU A 103 9.96 -10.65 -0.80
N SER A 104 9.68 -10.59 0.50
CA SER A 104 9.99 -9.45 1.38
C SER A 104 9.40 -8.14 0.82
N LEU A 105 8.11 -8.18 0.48
CA LEU A 105 7.35 -7.03 0.00
C LEU A 105 6.36 -6.55 1.06
N ASN A 106 6.00 -5.27 1.00
CA ASN A 106 5.06 -4.65 1.92
C ASN A 106 3.74 -4.29 1.23
N THR A 107 2.67 -4.23 2.03
CA THR A 107 1.35 -3.77 1.56
C THR A 107 0.77 -2.77 2.54
N VAL A 108 0.11 -1.74 2.02
CA VAL A 108 -0.68 -0.84 2.89
C VAL A 108 -1.80 -1.60 3.62
N CYS A 109 -2.24 -2.74 3.07
CA CYS A 109 -3.25 -3.58 3.69
C CYS A 109 -2.81 -4.09 5.07
N GLU A 110 -1.56 -4.54 5.19
CA GLU A 110 -0.98 -5.00 6.45
C GLU A 110 -0.46 -3.85 7.30
N GLU A 111 0.35 -2.96 6.72
CA GLU A 111 1.02 -1.88 7.47
C GLU A 111 0.04 -0.86 8.05
N ALA A 112 -1.06 -0.58 7.34
CA ALA A 112 -2.11 0.32 7.83
C ALA A 112 -3.25 -0.39 8.59
N GLN A 113 -3.09 -1.69 8.89
CA GLN A 113 -4.08 -2.50 9.60
C GLN A 113 -5.48 -2.44 8.96
N CYS A 114 -5.53 -2.55 7.63
CA CYS A 114 -6.75 -2.35 6.86
C CYS A 114 -7.81 -3.39 7.27
N PRO A 115 -9.01 -2.96 7.71
CA PRO A 115 -10.07 -3.89 8.10
C PRO A 115 -10.53 -4.76 6.90
N ASN A 116 -10.41 -4.25 5.67
CA ASN A 116 -10.92 -4.90 4.46
C ASN A 116 -9.93 -5.87 3.81
N ILE A 117 -8.75 -6.12 4.41
CA ILE A 117 -7.69 -6.97 3.84
C ILE A 117 -8.21 -8.35 3.38
N GLY A 118 -9.11 -8.96 4.16
CA GLY A 118 -9.68 -10.25 3.85
C GLY A 118 -10.58 -10.25 2.62
N GLU A 119 -11.40 -9.21 2.46
CA GLU A 119 -12.26 -9.06 1.28
C GLU A 119 -11.45 -8.72 0.03
N CYS A 120 -10.52 -7.76 0.14
CA CYS A 120 -9.70 -7.34 -1.00
C CYS A 120 -8.88 -8.49 -1.57
N TRP A 121 -8.08 -9.17 -0.75
CA TRP A 121 -7.18 -10.22 -1.22
C TRP A 121 -7.94 -11.45 -1.74
N ASN A 122 -9.03 -11.84 -1.08
CA ASN A 122 -9.86 -12.93 -1.60
C ASN A 122 -10.66 -12.53 -2.85
N GLY A 123 -11.00 -11.25 -2.99
CA GLY A 123 -11.65 -10.66 -4.15
C GLY A 123 -10.72 -10.36 -5.32
N GLY A 124 -9.44 -10.77 -5.26
CA GLY A 124 -8.50 -10.58 -6.37
C GLY A 124 -7.99 -9.14 -6.51
N THR A 125 -8.00 -8.35 -5.43
CA THR A 125 -7.41 -7.01 -5.40
C THR A 125 -6.32 -6.92 -4.35
N GLY A 126 -5.19 -6.31 -4.71
CA GLY A 126 -4.08 -6.06 -3.78
C GLY A 126 -3.52 -4.66 -3.93
N THR A 127 -2.86 -4.18 -2.87
CA THR A 127 -2.11 -2.93 -2.90
C THR A 127 -0.69 -3.18 -2.41
N ILE A 128 0.29 -3.02 -3.30
CA ILE A 128 1.71 -3.10 -2.93
C ILE A 128 2.18 -1.72 -2.49
N MET A 129 2.91 -1.68 -1.37
CA MET A 129 3.56 -0.49 -0.85
C MET A 129 5.05 -0.57 -1.14
N LEU A 130 5.52 0.32 -2.01
CA LEU A 130 6.90 0.39 -2.48
C LEU A 130 7.78 1.16 -1.50
N LEU A 131 9.09 0.93 -1.59
CA LEU A 131 10.15 1.57 -0.82
C LEU A 131 10.16 1.19 0.67
N GLY A 132 9.54 0.06 1.01
CA GLY A 132 9.51 -0.54 2.34
C GLY A 132 8.27 -0.19 3.18
N ASP A 133 8.37 -0.46 4.47
CA ASP A 133 7.30 -0.29 5.49
C ASP A 133 7.39 1.02 6.29
N THR A 134 8.43 1.82 6.04
CA THR A 134 8.81 2.93 6.90
C THR A 134 8.88 4.24 6.11
N CYS A 135 8.05 5.20 6.50
CA CYS A 135 7.93 6.52 5.91
C CYS A 135 8.83 7.55 6.64
N THR A 136 9.42 8.49 5.89
CA THR A 136 10.15 9.63 6.49
C THR A 136 9.23 10.64 7.15
N ARG A 137 7.94 10.62 6.81
CA ARG A 137 6.92 11.54 7.34
C ARG A 137 6.00 10.85 8.35
N GLY A 138 5.81 11.51 9.48
CA GLY A 138 4.92 11.07 10.57
C GLY A 138 3.54 11.70 10.50
N CYS A 139 2.71 11.32 9.52
CA CYS A 139 1.34 11.81 9.43
C CYS A 139 0.50 11.34 10.64
N MET A 140 -0.19 12.25 11.32
CA MET A 140 -0.95 11.96 12.55
C MET A 140 -2.08 10.94 12.38
N PHE A 141 -2.53 10.70 11.15
CA PHE A 141 -3.58 9.73 10.82
C PHE A 141 -3.04 8.41 10.26
N CYS A 142 -1.76 8.36 9.90
CA CYS A 142 -1.17 7.20 9.23
C CYS A 142 -0.61 6.22 10.26
N ALA A 143 -0.88 4.93 10.08
CA ALA A 143 -0.39 3.87 10.96
C ALA A 143 0.95 3.25 10.51
N VAL A 144 1.44 3.64 9.32
CA VAL A 144 2.72 3.17 8.77
C VAL A 144 3.88 3.63 9.66
N ASN A 145 4.92 2.79 9.79
CA ASN A 145 6.09 3.09 10.60
C ASN A 145 6.75 4.40 10.16
N THR A 146 7.26 5.17 11.12
CA THR A 146 7.92 6.45 10.84
C THR A 146 9.36 6.44 11.32
N SER A 147 10.29 6.77 10.43
CA SER A 147 11.71 6.97 10.74
C SER A 147 12.33 7.95 9.76
N GLN A 148 13.19 8.84 10.24
CA GLN A 148 13.95 9.75 9.36
C GLN A 148 15.05 9.03 8.57
N THR A 149 15.47 7.85 9.02
CA THR A 149 16.52 7.05 8.38
C THR A 149 16.03 5.63 8.14
N PRO A 150 15.10 5.42 7.19
CA PRO A 150 14.63 4.09 6.81
C PRO A 150 15.75 3.28 6.12
N PRO A 151 15.61 1.95 6.01
CA PRO A 151 16.53 1.12 5.22
C PRO A 151 16.63 1.59 3.75
N PRO A 152 17.77 1.36 3.07
CA PRO A 152 17.90 1.70 1.66
C PRO A 152 16.88 0.90 0.81
N PRO A 153 16.33 1.48 -0.27
CA PRO A 153 15.43 0.77 -1.18
C PRO A 153 16.10 -0.47 -1.77
N ASP A 154 15.34 -1.56 -1.91
CA ASP A 154 15.82 -2.78 -2.56
C ASP A 154 15.86 -2.58 -4.09
N PRO A 155 17.03 -2.65 -4.75
CA PRO A 155 17.13 -2.50 -6.20
C PRO A 155 16.34 -3.57 -6.99
N PHE A 156 16.04 -4.70 -6.37
CA PHE A 156 15.26 -5.79 -6.99
C PHE A 156 13.76 -5.73 -6.67
N GLU A 157 13.30 -4.73 -5.89
CA GLU A 157 11.87 -4.53 -5.57
C GLU A 157 10.97 -4.54 -6.82
N PRO A 158 11.33 -3.91 -7.97
CA PRO A 158 10.48 -3.95 -9.16
C PRO A 158 10.30 -5.36 -9.73
N PHE A 159 11.33 -6.20 -9.68
CA PHE A 159 11.26 -7.58 -10.17
C PHE A 159 10.43 -8.45 -9.24
N LYS A 160 10.66 -8.33 -7.93
CA LYS A 160 9.87 -9.01 -6.90
C LYS A 160 8.40 -8.61 -6.98
N THR A 161 8.11 -7.33 -7.19
CA THR A 161 6.75 -6.81 -7.38
C THR A 161 6.09 -7.44 -8.61
N ALA A 162 6.80 -7.51 -9.74
CA ALA A 162 6.27 -8.13 -10.95
C ALA A 162 6.00 -9.64 -10.75
N GLU A 163 6.91 -10.34 -10.05
CA GLU A 163 6.74 -11.75 -9.67
C GLU A 163 5.50 -11.94 -8.80
N ALA A 164 5.36 -11.17 -7.71
CA ALA A 164 4.20 -11.20 -6.82
C ALA A 164 2.87 -11.01 -7.58
N VAL A 165 2.79 -9.97 -8.41
CA VAL A 165 1.57 -9.67 -9.20
C VAL A 165 1.22 -10.82 -10.14
N SER A 166 2.22 -11.46 -10.73
CA SER A 166 2.02 -12.62 -11.61
C SER A 166 1.53 -13.86 -10.84
N GLU A 167 2.01 -14.07 -9.61
CA GLU A 167 1.64 -15.20 -8.76
C GLU A 167 0.25 -15.07 -8.16
N TRP A 168 -0.15 -13.85 -7.75
CA TRP A 168 -1.41 -13.64 -7.04
C TRP A 168 -2.63 -13.83 -7.95
N GLY A 169 -2.46 -13.63 -9.26
CA GLY A 169 -3.56 -13.69 -10.22
C GLY A 169 -4.66 -12.68 -9.89
N VAL A 170 -4.27 -11.46 -9.50
CA VAL A 170 -5.18 -10.36 -9.18
C VAL A 170 -5.84 -9.81 -10.44
N ASP A 171 -7.11 -9.42 -10.30
CA ASP A 171 -7.87 -8.72 -11.33
C ASP A 171 -7.50 -7.22 -11.36
N TYR A 172 -7.10 -6.68 -10.21
CA TYR A 172 -6.73 -5.27 -10.05
C TYR A 172 -5.60 -5.11 -9.04
N ILE A 173 -4.62 -4.26 -9.36
CA ILE A 173 -3.49 -3.95 -8.49
C ILE A 173 -3.36 -2.44 -8.32
N VAL A 174 -3.11 -2.01 -7.08
CA VAL A 174 -2.72 -0.64 -6.75
C VAL A 174 -1.26 -0.64 -6.33
N LEU A 175 -0.49 0.30 -6.86
CA LEU A 175 0.86 0.58 -6.40
C LEU A 175 0.85 1.93 -5.66
N THR A 176 1.36 1.93 -4.44
CA THR A 176 1.58 3.13 -3.63
C THR A 176 2.99 3.10 -3.06
N SER A 177 3.49 4.20 -2.51
CA SER A 177 4.80 4.26 -1.86
C SER A 177 4.71 5.01 -0.54
N VAL A 178 5.71 4.81 0.31
CA VAL A 178 6.01 5.72 1.41
C VAL A 178 6.77 6.96 0.91
N ASP A 179 6.80 8.03 1.71
CA ASP A 179 7.68 9.16 1.46
C ASP A 179 9.13 8.80 1.84
N ARG A 180 10.09 9.16 0.97
CA ARG A 180 11.53 8.90 1.10
C ARG A 180 12.33 10.21 0.94
N ASP A 181 12.10 11.14 1.87
CA ASP A 181 12.78 12.43 1.90
C ASP A 181 14.30 12.30 2.23
N ASP A 182 14.79 11.09 2.55
CA ASP A 182 16.21 10.78 2.81
C ASP A 182 17.06 10.64 1.54
N SER A 183 16.41 10.62 0.36
CA SER A 183 17.05 10.37 -0.94
C SER A 183 17.35 11.63 -1.76
N GLU A 184 17.32 12.81 -1.13
CA GLU A 184 17.72 14.11 -1.73
C GLU A 184 19.16 14.54 -1.36
#